data_AF-A0A8S8Y1B5-F1
#
_entry.id   AF-A0A8S8Y1B5-F1
#
_cell.length_a   1.000
_cell.length_b   1.000
_cell.length_c   1.000
_cell.angle_alpha   90.00
_cell.angle_beta   90.00
_cell.angle_gamma   90.00
#
_symmetry.space_group_name_H-M   'P 1'
#
loop_
_entity.id
_entity.type
_entity.pdbx_description
1 polymer ?
#
loop_
_entity_poly.entity_id
_entity_poly.type
_entity_poly.pdbx_seq_one_letter_code
_entity_poly.pdbx_strand_id
1 'polypeptide(L)'
;MSSVFTTPPPSFSNDEALILLKDNFDISGTLERLPSDRDQVFHARGDGNNYILKIYNSEERACVIELQDAAATHIMKNDKSLLVPKSLQNLSVSKKNFISIRLMPYYTGSFLNEKICKHRLFYFG
;
A
#
# COMPACT_ATOMS: atom_id res chain seq x y z
N MET A 1 8.51 25.24 -3.49
CA MET A 1 7.28 24.52 -3.86
C MET A 1 7.42 23.10 -3.31
N SER A 2 6.48 22.63 -2.51
CA SER A 2 6.44 21.25 -2.02
C SER A 2 5.92 20.31 -3.11
N SER A 3 6.32 19.04 -3.04
CA SER A 3 5.99 17.98 -4.00
C SER A 3 6.24 16.64 -3.34
N VAL A 4 5.56 15.58 -3.81
CA VAL A 4 5.76 14.19 -3.34
C VAL A 4 7.21 13.71 -3.45
N PHE A 5 8.04 14.33 -4.29
CA PHE A 5 9.45 13.99 -4.46
C PHE A 5 10.39 14.74 -3.52
N THR A 6 9.95 15.84 -2.92
CA THR A 6 10.75 16.68 -2.02
C THR A 6 10.24 16.66 -0.59
N THR A 7 9.01 16.19 -0.38
CA THR A 7 8.40 16.03 0.93
C THR A 7 8.71 14.65 1.47
N PRO A 8 9.24 14.53 2.70
CA PRO A 8 9.57 13.24 3.28
C PRO A 8 8.33 12.34 3.40
N PRO A 9 8.50 11.01 3.34
CA PRO A 9 7.40 10.08 3.58
C PRO A 9 6.79 10.26 4.96
N PRO A 10 5.53 9.83 5.16
CA PRO A 10 4.95 9.74 6.48
C PRO A 10 5.83 8.89 7.42
N SER A 11 5.85 9.27 8.70
CA SER A 11 6.72 8.67 9.72
C SER A 11 5.92 8.18 10.94
N PHE A 12 4.76 7.57 10.71
CA PHE A 12 3.93 7.00 11.77
C PHE A 12 4.65 5.81 12.43
N SER A 13 4.55 5.71 13.75
CA SER A 13 4.97 4.50 14.47
C SER A 13 4.00 3.34 14.22
N ASN A 14 4.40 2.11 14.56
CA ASN A 14 3.52 0.96 14.49
C ASN A 14 2.26 1.16 15.37
N ASP A 15 2.40 1.73 16.56
CA ASP A 15 1.27 1.98 17.46
C ASP A 15 0.32 3.03 16.89
N GLU A 16 0.85 4.11 16.32
CA GLU A 16 0.02 5.14 15.68
C GLU A 16 -0.72 4.59 14.46
N ALA A 17 -0.06 3.73 13.68
CA ALA A 17 -0.66 3.09 12.52
C ALA A 17 -1.69 2.01 12.92
N LEU A 18 -1.49 1.32 14.05
CA LEU A 18 -2.48 0.39 14.61
C LEU A 18 -3.75 1.12 15.04
N ILE A 19 -3.62 2.29 15.65
CA ILE A 19 -4.76 3.16 15.97
C ILE A 19 -5.48 3.56 14.68
N LEU A 20 -4.76 3.97 13.63
CA LEU A 20 -5.38 4.28 12.34
C LEU A 20 -6.12 3.08 11.75
N LEU A 21 -5.54 1.88 11.84
CA LEU A 21 -6.16 0.66 11.35
C LEU A 21 -7.46 0.36 12.10
N LYS A 22 -7.43 0.45 13.44
CA LYS A 22 -8.58 0.17 14.28
C LYS A 22 -9.69 1.21 14.10
N ASP A 23 -9.36 2.49 14.17
CA ASP A 23 -10.35 3.57 14.17
C ASP A 23 -11.06 3.71 12.81
N ASN A 24 -10.38 3.39 11.70
CA ASN A 24 -10.89 3.65 10.36
C ASN A 24 -11.37 2.40 9.62
N PHE A 25 -10.89 1.21 9.99
CA PHE A 25 -11.24 -0.05 9.34
C PHE A 25 -11.75 -1.12 10.30
N ASP A 26 -11.87 -0.81 11.61
CA ASP A 26 -12.29 -1.72 12.69
C ASP A 26 -11.40 -2.96 12.91
N ILE A 27 -10.21 -2.99 12.30
CA ILE A 27 -9.30 -4.14 12.36
C ILE A 27 -8.31 -4.00 13.51
N SER A 28 -8.25 -5.03 14.36
CA SER A 28 -7.25 -5.17 15.44
C SER A 28 -6.20 -6.20 15.05
N GLY A 29 -4.93 -5.96 15.37
CA GLY A 29 -3.88 -6.90 15.01
C GLY A 29 -2.46 -6.41 15.22
N THR A 30 -1.56 -6.84 14.33
CA THR A 30 -0.15 -6.42 14.33
C THR A 30 0.22 -5.76 13.01
N LEU A 31 1.21 -4.86 13.05
CA LEU A 31 1.76 -4.18 11.88
C LEU A 31 3.25 -4.45 11.74
N GLU A 32 3.68 -4.64 10.51
CA GLU A 32 5.07 -4.73 10.10
C GLU A 32 5.31 -3.72 8.98
N ARG A 33 6.26 -2.80 9.17
CA ARG A 33 6.58 -1.79 8.15
C ARG A 33 7.27 -2.44 6.96
N LEU A 34 6.78 -2.13 5.76
CA LEU A 34 7.40 -2.56 4.51
C LEU A 34 8.30 -1.46 3.92
N PRO A 35 9.39 -1.83 3.21
CA PRO A 35 10.17 -0.88 2.42
C PRO A 35 9.27 -0.11 1.45
N SER A 36 9.40 1.21 1.43
CA SER A 36 8.58 2.10 0.61
C SER A 36 9.31 3.44 0.39
N ASP A 37 9.08 4.07 -0.76
CA ASP A 37 9.84 5.24 -1.19
C ASP A 37 9.19 6.56 -0.74
N ARG A 38 7.95 6.82 -1.17
CA ARG A 38 7.27 8.13 -1.00
C ARG A 38 6.16 8.09 0.05
N ASP A 39 5.54 6.93 0.16
CA ASP A 39 4.44 6.63 1.07
C ASP A 39 4.96 5.77 2.22
N GLN A 40 4.15 5.58 3.26
CA GLN A 40 4.45 4.62 4.31
C GLN A 40 3.52 3.43 4.20
N VAL A 41 4.10 2.23 4.03
CA VAL A 41 3.35 0.99 3.80
C VAL A 41 3.60 0.02 4.94
N PHE A 42 2.52 -0.60 5.42
CA PHE A 42 2.57 -1.65 6.44
C PHE A 42 1.84 -2.90 5.98
N HIS A 43 2.39 -4.05 6.33
CA HIS A 43 1.70 -5.32 6.33
C HIS A 43 0.94 -5.47 7.65
N ALA A 44 -0.38 -5.53 7.57
CA ALA A 44 -1.27 -5.71 8.71
C ALA A 44 -1.78 -7.14 8.78
N ARG A 45 -1.71 -7.75 9.97
CA ARG A 45 -2.27 -9.07 10.25
C ARG A 45 -3.32 -8.93 11.34
N GLY A 46 -4.57 -9.20 11.03
CA GLY A 46 -5.71 -8.98 11.93
C GLY A 46 -6.98 -9.69 11.45
N ASP A 47 -7.84 -10.10 12.39
CA ASP A 47 -9.13 -10.75 12.12
C ASP A 47 -9.03 -11.96 11.17
N GLY A 48 -7.98 -12.77 11.34
CA GLY A 48 -7.73 -13.96 10.52
C GLY A 48 -7.27 -13.67 9.08
N ASN A 49 -7.02 -12.41 8.73
CA ASN A 49 -6.65 -11.98 7.39
C ASN A 49 -5.37 -11.13 7.39
N ASN A 50 -4.81 -10.94 6.19
CA ASN A 50 -3.66 -10.08 5.95
C ASN A 50 -4.03 -8.95 4.99
N TYR A 51 -3.55 -7.75 5.29
CA TYR A 51 -3.84 -6.53 4.54
C TYR A 51 -2.57 -5.72 4.32
N ILE A 52 -2.63 -4.81 3.36
CA ILE A 52 -1.68 -3.73 3.23
C ILE A 52 -2.37 -2.43 3.64
N LEU A 53 -1.88 -1.83 4.72
CA LEU A 53 -2.22 -0.45 5.10
C LEU A 53 -1.21 0.49 4.44
N LYS A 54 -1.70 1.40 3.62
CA LYS A 54 -0.86 2.42 2.98
C LYS A 54 -1.30 3.81 3.42
N ILE A 55 -0.34 4.59 3.90
CA ILE A 55 -0.47 5.98 4.30
C ILE A 55 0.25 6.82 3.25
N TYR A 56 -0.49 7.66 2.54
CA TYR A 56 0.06 8.46 1.46
C TYR A 56 0.88 9.65 1.98
N ASN A 57 1.87 10.06 1.18
CA ASN A 57 2.54 11.34 1.36
C ASN A 57 1.52 12.49 1.38
N SER A 58 1.76 13.52 2.20
CA SER A 58 0.84 14.67 2.31
C SER A 58 0.72 15.47 1.01
N GLU A 59 1.73 15.42 0.14
CA GLU A 59 1.70 16.08 -1.17
C GLU A 59 1.18 15.17 -2.30
N GLU A 60 0.73 13.95 -1.99
CA GLU A 60 0.08 13.12 -2.99
C GLU A 60 -1.29 13.70 -3.35
N ARG A 61 -1.54 13.86 -4.65
CA ARG A 61 -2.78 14.50 -5.12
C ARG A 61 -3.93 13.50 -5.08
N ALA A 62 -5.10 13.94 -4.62
CA ALA A 62 -6.32 13.11 -4.59
C ALA A 62 -6.62 12.45 -5.95
N CYS A 63 -6.53 13.21 -7.05
CA CYS A 63 -6.74 12.68 -8.41
C CYS A 63 -5.77 11.54 -8.81
N VAL A 64 -4.56 11.51 -8.24
CA VAL A 64 -3.59 10.42 -8.48
C VAL A 64 -3.98 9.18 -7.70
N ILE A 65 -4.49 9.35 -6.48
CA ILE A 65 -5.02 8.26 -5.65
C ILE A 65 -6.26 7.65 -6.32
N GLU A 66 -7.18 8.49 -6.81
CA GLU A 66 -8.36 8.08 -7.57
C GLU A 66 -7.99 7.34 -8.85
N LEU A 67 -7.00 7.85 -9.60
CA LEU A 67 -6.50 7.19 -10.80
C LEU A 67 -5.97 5.78 -10.52
N GLN A 68 -5.26 5.58 -9.41
CA GLN A 68 -4.77 4.26 -9.02
C GLN A 68 -5.92 3.26 -8.82
N ASP A 69 -7.00 3.68 -8.15
CA ASP A 69 -8.16 2.81 -7.89
C ASP A 69 -8.98 2.55 -9.16
N ALA A 70 -9.16 3.57 -10.00
CA ALA A 70 -9.81 3.45 -11.29
C ALA A 70 -9.06 2.50 -12.23
N ALA A 71 -7.71 2.58 -12.26
CA ALA A 71 -6.87 1.68 -13.04
C ALA A 71 -6.99 0.23 -12.56
N ALA A 72 -6.90 -0.03 -11.25
CA ALA A 72 -7.08 -1.36 -10.69
C ALA A 72 -8.47 -1.93 -11.01
N THR A 73 -9.51 -1.11 -10.88
CA THR A 73 -10.89 -1.49 -11.23
C THR A 73 -11.03 -1.80 -12.72
N HIS A 74 -10.40 -1.01 -13.59
CA HIS A 74 -10.41 -1.26 -15.03
C HIS A 74 -9.74 -2.61 -15.36
N ILE A 75 -8.57 -2.92 -14.79
CA ILE A 75 -7.89 -4.19 -15.01
C ILE A 75 -8.79 -5.36 -14.59
N MET A 76 -9.34 -5.33 -13.37
CA MET A 76 -10.21 -6.40 -12.87
C MET A 76 -11.49 -6.58 -13.68
N LYS A 77 -12.02 -5.51 -14.27
CA LYS A 77 -13.21 -5.58 -15.13
C LYS A 77 -12.91 -6.33 -16.44
N ASN A 78 -11.71 -6.15 -16.99
CA ASN A 78 -11.31 -6.77 -18.26
C ASN A 78 -10.74 -8.18 -18.05
N ASP A 79 -10.04 -8.43 -16.94
CA ASP A 79 -9.52 -9.74 -16.57
C ASP A 79 -9.56 -9.95 -15.05
N LYS A 80 -10.49 -10.81 -14.60
CA LYS A 80 -10.71 -11.11 -13.18
C LYS A 80 -9.64 -12.05 -12.60
N SER A 81 -8.83 -12.69 -13.44
CA SER A 81 -7.76 -13.60 -12.99
C SER A 81 -6.52 -12.86 -12.53
N LEU A 82 -6.35 -11.60 -12.96
CA LEU A 82 -5.21 -10.76 -12.57
C LEU A 82 -5.40 -10.21 -11.16
N LEU A 83 -4.44 -10.52 -10.29
CA LEU A 83 -4.35 -9.94 -8.95
C LEU A 83 -3.75 -8.53 -9.05
N VAL A 84 -4.53 -7.53 -8.68
CA VAL A 84 -4.10 -6.12 -8.63
C VAL A 84 -4.42 -5.51 -7.28
N PRO A 85 -3.63 -4.55 -6.78
CA PRO A 85 -3.84 -3.92 -5.48
C PRO A 85 -5.04 -2.96 -5.50
N LYS A 86 -6.25 -3.51 -5.62
CA LYS A 86 -7.50 -2.77 -5.52
C LYS A 86 -7.79 -2.47 -4.04
N SER A 87 -8.25 -1.26 -3.76
CA SER A 87 -8.63 -0.92 -2.39
C SER A 87 -9.86 -1.68 -1.94
N LEU A 88 -9.81 -2.17 -0.70
CA LEU A 88 -11.02 -2.55 0.03
C LEU A 88 -11.76 -1.30 0.49
N GLN A 89 -11.00 -0.32 0.99
CA GLN A 89 -11.53 0.96 1.44
C GLN A 89 -10.44 2.06 1.37
N ASN A 90 -10.83 3.24 0.92
CA ASN A 90 -10.00 4.45 0.83
C ASN A 90 -10.64 5.55 1.68
N LEU A 91 -9.86 6.19 2.55
CA LEU A 91 -10.35 7.22 3.46
C LEU A 91 -9.38 8.40 3.50
N SER A 92 -9.93 9.60 3.60
CA SER A 92 -9.15 10.78 3.98
C SER A 92 -9.46 11.09 5.44
N VAL A 93 -8.44 11.02 6.29
CA VAL A 93 -8.55 11.15 7.74
C VAL A 93 -7.87 12.45 8.17
N SER A 94 -8.43 13.15 9.14
CA SER A 94 -7.81 14.35 9.72
C SER A 94 -7.06 13.97 11.00
N LYS A 95 -5.73 14.07 11.00
CA LYS A 95 -4.89 13.88 12.19
C LYS A 95 -3.72 14.86 12.15
N LYS A 96 -3.85 16.01 12.84
CA LYS A 96 -2.98 17.20 12.78
C LYS A 96 -2.89 17.86 11.39
N ASN A 97 -2.86 17.08 10.31
CA ASN A 97 -3.06 17.44 8.90
C ASN A 97 -4.01 16.42 8.24
N PHE A 98 -4.54 16.72 7.04
CA PHE A 98 -5.25 15.72 6.24
C PHE A 98 -4.27 14.67 5.72
N ILE A 99 -4.56 13.41 6.00
CA ILE A 99 -3.82 12.26 5.48
C ILE A 99 -4.77 11.37 4.69
N SER A 100 -4.33 10.87 3.55
CA SER A 100 -5.06 9.83 2.82
C SER A 100 -4.50 8.46 3.22
N ILE A 101 -5.38 7.54 3.54
CA ILE A 101 -5.03 6.16 3.87
C ILE A 101 -5.88 5.19 3.05
N ARG A 102 -5.31 4.02 2.76
CA ARG A 102 -6.04 2.92 2.13
C ARG A 102 -5.70 1.58 2.72
N LEU A 103 -6.69 0.70 2.68
CA LEU A 103 -6.54 -0.71 2.98
C LEU A 103 -6.71 -1.53 1.69
N MET A 104 -5.77 -2.44 1.46
CA MET A 104 -5.76 -3.36 0.30
C MET A 104 -5.63 -4.80 0.79
N PRO A 105 -6.09 -5.79 0.02
CA PRO A 105 -5.80 -7.19 0.32
C PRO A 105 -4.29 -7.45 0.21
N TYR A 106 -3.76 -8.27 1.10
CA TYR A 106 -2.42 -8.82 0.94
C TYR A 106 -2.47 -10.03 0.01
N TYR A 107 -1.63 -10.05 -1.02
CA TYR A 107 -1.50 -11.20 -1.91
C TYR A 107 -0.27 -12.02 -1.53
N THR A 108 -0.49 -13.23 -1.04
CA THR A 108 0.60 -14.17 -0.76
C THR A 108 1.28 -14.57 -2.07
N GLY A 109 2.61 -14.45 -2.10
CA GLY A 109 3.42 -14.87 -3.24
C GLY A 109 4.89 -14.89 -2.87
N SER A 110 5.71 -15.45 -3.76
CA SER A 110 7.18 -15.39 -3.64
C SER A 110 7.70 -14.22 -4.45
N PHE A 111 8.68 -13.50 -3.90
CA PHE A 111 9.36 -12.45 -4.66
C PHE A 111 10.10 -13.05 -5.84
N LEU A 112 10.24 -12.27 -6.92
CA LEU A 112 10.95 -12.74 -8.12
C LEU A 112 12.42 -13.08 -7.84
N ASN A 113 13.07 -12.38 -6.92
CA ASN A 113 14.46 -12.63 -6.53
C ASN A 113 14.65 -13.95 -5.74
N GLU A 114 13.60 -14.47 -5.11
CA GLU A 114 13.59 -15.78 -4.44
C GLU A 114 13.39 -16.92 -5.44
N LYS A 115 12.82 -16.62 -6.60
CA LYS A 115 12.71 -17.58 -7.69
C LYS A 115 14.04 -17.61 -8.45
N ILE A 116 14.78 -18.71 -8.29
CA ILE A 116 15.93 -19.00 -9.17
C ILE A 116 15.41 -19.05 -10.61
N CYS A 117 15.66 -18.01 -11.39
CA CYS A 117 15.47 -18.04 -12.83
C CYS A 117 16.42 -19.11 -13.40
N LYS A 118 15.88 -20.28 -13.74
CA LYS A 118 16.63 -21.37 -14.40
C LYS A 118 17.14 -21.00 -15.81
N HIS A 119 16.85 -19.81 -16.32
CA HIS A 119 17.49 -19.28 -17.51
C HIS A 119 18.71 -18.46 -17.08
N ARG A 120 19.89 -19.08 -17.18
CA ARG A 120 21.18 -18.40 -17.30
C ARG A 120 21.01 -17.27 -18.33
N LEU A 121 20.97 -16.03 -17.87
CA LEU A 121 21.38 -14.91 -18.69
C LEU A 121 22.83 -15.20 -19.07
N PHE A 122 23.04 -15.59 -20.33
CA PHE A 122 24.37 -15.65 -20.92
C PHE A 122 24.96 -14.24 -20.80
N TYR A 123 25.89 -14.07 -19.86
CA TYR A 123 26.85 -12.98 -19.93
C TYR A 123 27.66 -13.21 -21.19
N PHE A 124 27.48 -12.35 -22.20
CA PHE A 124 28.43 -12.23 -23.29
C PHE A 124 29.61 -11.38 -22.80
N GLY A 125 30.79 -12.00 -22.92
CA GLY A 125 32.15 -11.45 -23.09
C GLY A 125 32.45 -10.07 -22.52
#